data_AF-A0A8J6JBY7-F1
#
_entry.id   AF-A0A8J6JBY7-F1
#
_cell.length_a   1.000
_cell.length_b   1.000
_cell.length_c   1.000
_cell.angle_alpha   90.00
_cell.angle_beta   90.00
_cell.angle_gamma   90.00
#
_symmetry.space_group_name_H-M   'P 1'
#
loop_
_entity.id
_entity.type
_entity.pdbx_description
1 polymer ?
#
loop_
_entity_poly.entity_id
_entity_poly.type
_entity_poly.pdbx_seq_one_letter_code
_entity_poly.pdbx_strand_id
1 'polypeptide(L)' 'MNCPFCDTPMEEGTITGDGHAIKWVSDDRKPGRLFRKRVPMTASWPEIQHDAFFCPDCKKVIVDVADLVKDKDY' A
#
# COMPACT_ATOMS: atom_id res chain seq x y z
N MET A 1 13.80 -5.76 -6.31
CA MET A 1 13.95 -6.20 -4.89
C MET A 1 13.66 -7.70 -4.75
N ASN A 2 14.06 -8.35 -3.65
CA ASN A 2 13.68 -9.75 -3.38
C ASN A 2 12.45 -9.80 -2.45
N CYS A 3 11.61 -10.83 -2.64
CA CYS A 3 10.41 -11.04 -1.84
C CYS A 3 10.79 -11.42 -0.40
N PRO A 4 10.34 -10.68 0.63
CA PRO A 4 10.69 -10.97 2.01
C PRO A 4 10.03 -12.24 2.58
N PHE A 5 9.21 -12.93 1.77
CA PHE A 5 8.49 -14.15 2.17
C PHE A 5 9.04 -15.42 1.53
N CYS A 6 9.71 -15.32 0.38
CA CYS A 6 10.22 -16.48 -0.36
C CYS A 6 11.58 -16.25 -1.03
N ASP A 7 12.21 -15.09 -0.79
CA ASP A 7 13.53 -14.68 -1.28
C ASP A 7 13.72 -14.66 -2.81
N THR A 8 12.64 -14.86 -3.59
CA THR A 8 12.69 -14.79 -5.05
C THR A 8 12.61 -13.34 -5.56
N PRO A 9 13.20 -13.03 -6.74
CA PRO A 9 13.12 -11.71 -7.34
C PRO A 9 11.67 -11.27 -7.56
N MET A 10 11.38 -10.00 -7.31
CA MET A 10 10.07 -9.38 -7.54
C MET A 10 10.08 -8.55 -8.82
N GLU A 11 8.93 -8.47 -9.47
CA GLU A 11 8.66 -7.62 -10.63
C GLU A 11 8.34 -6.20 -10.15
N GLU A 12 8.99 -5.21 -10.75
CA GLU A 12 8.66 -3.79 -10.59
C GLU A 12 7.39 -3.45 -11.37
N GLY A 13 6.54 -2.60 -10.80
CA GLY A 13 5.33 -2.13 -11.42
C GLY A 13 4.71 -0.98 -10.65
N THR A 14 3.45 -0.67 -10.96
CA THR A 14 2.74 0.47 -10.40
C THR A 14 1.36 0.02 -9.91
N ILE A 15 0.96 0.48 -8.72
CA ILE A 15 -0.43 0.38 -8.27
C ILE A 15 -1.19 1.62 -8.72
N THR A 16 -2.34 1.43 -9.36
CA THR A 16 -3.27 2.48 -9.79
C THR A 16 -4.63 2.26 -9.13
N GLY A 17 -5.30 3.36 -8.78
CA GLY A 17 -6.67 3.32 -8.26
C GLY A 17 -7.74 3.78 -9.24
N ASP A 18 -7.40 3.91 -10.53
CA ASP A 18 -8.33 4.17 -11.64
C ASP A 18 -9.28 5.36 -11.38
N GLY A 19 -8.75 6.44 -10.81
CA GLY A 19 -9.54 7.63 -10.44
C GLY A 19 -9.75 7.82 -8.94
N HIS A 20 -9.49 6.80 -8.12
CA HIS A 20 -9.69 6.83 -6.67
C HIS A 20 -8.41 6.51 -5.90
N ALA A 21 -8.25 7.08 -4.70
CA ALA A 21 -7.14 6.71 -3.84
C ALA A 21 -7.35 5.31 -3.22
N ILE A 22 -6.41 4.39 -3.42
CA ILE A 22 -6.39 3.09 -2.74
C ILE A 22 -5.78 3.30 -1.35
N LYS A 23 -6.41 2.73 -0.33
CA LYS A 23 -5.92 2.78 1.05
C LYS A 23 -5.99 1.40 1.69
N TRP A 24 -4.90 0.97 2.33
CA TRP A 24 -4.97 -0.12 3.28
C TRP A 24 -5.76 0.32 4.51
N VAL A 25 -6.64 -0.53 5.01
CA VAL A 25 -7.47 -0.23 6.18
C VAL A 25 -7.25 -1.33 7.21
N SER A 26 -6.91 -0.95 8.43
CA SER A 26 -6.74 -1.92 9.51
C SER A 26 -8.07 -2.62 9.82
N ASP A 27 -7.97 -3.91 10.15
CA ASP A 27 -9.11 -4.69 10.65
C ASP A 27 -9.30 -4.55 12.17
N ASP A 28 -8.67 -3.54 12.80
CA ASP A 28 -8.76 -3.32 14.24
C ASP A 28 -10.14 -2.76 14.63
N ARG A 29 -11.15 -3.63 14.67
CA ARG A 29 -12.41 -3.37 15.38
C ARG A 29 -12.17 -3.46 16.88
N LYS A 30 -11.30 -2.60 17.43
CA LYS A 30 -11.12 -2.48 18.88
C LYS A 30 -12.30 -1.69 19.45
N PRO A 31 -12.98 -2.22 20.50
CA PRO A 31 -14.02 -1.47 21.20
C PRO A 31 -13.48 -0.10 21.65
N GLY A 32 -14.20 0.98 21.32
CA GLY A 32 -13.81 2.35 21.70
C GLY A 32 -12.96 3.13 20.69
N ARG A 33 -12.48 2.53 19.59
CA ARG A 33 -11.90 3.30 18.46
C ARG A 33 -12.98 3.69 17.47
N LEU A 34 -13.24 5.00 17.35
CA LEU A 34 -14.22 5.54 16.41
C LEU A 34 -13.71 5.50 14.95
N PHE A 35 -12.40 5.44 14.74
CA PHE A 35 -11.77 5.48 13.41
C PHE A 35 -10.82 4.29 13.20
N ARG A 36 -10.94 3.63 12.05
CA ARG A 36 -9.97 2.64 11.57
C ARG A 36 -8.73 3.35 11.06
N LYS A 37 -7.55 2.81 11.34
CA LYS A 37 -6.30 3.29 10.73
C LYS A 37 -6.36 3.04 9.22
N ARG A 38 -5.96 4.05 8.46
CA ARG A 38 -5.90 4.00 7.00
C ARG A 38 -4.50 4.40 6.56
N VAL A 39 -3.93 3.69 5.61
CA VAL A 39 -2.61 3.97 5.03
C VAL A 39 -2.80 4.15 3.53
N PRO A 40 -2.50 5.33 2.94
CA PRO A 40 -2.58 5.52 1.50
C PRO A 40 -1.59 4.62 0.77
N MET A 41 -2.04 3.98 -0.30
CA MET A 41 -1.21 3.14 -1.19
C MET A 41 -1.04 3.77 -2.57
N THR A 42 -1.83 4.80 -2.88
CA THR A 42 -1.67 5.66 -4.06
C THR A 42 -1.75 7.11 -3.61
N ALA A 43 -1.15 8.02 -4.39
CA ALA A 43 -1.39 9.45 -4.21
C ALA A 43 -2.85 9.84 -4.57
N SER A 44 -3.20 11.08 -4.24
CA SER A 44 -4.49 11.67 -4.60
C SER A 44 -4.37 12.34 -5.97
N TRP A 45 -5.51 12.46 -6.67
CA TRP A 45 -5.60 13.09 -7.99
C TRP A 45 -4.76 14.38 -8.08
N PRO A 46 -3.98 14.60 -9.17
CA PRO A 46 -4.03 13.91 -10.46
C PRO A 46 -3.13 12.68 -10.61
N GLU A 47 -2.23 12.43 -9.66
CA GLU A 47 -1.25 11.35 -9.74
C GLU A 47 -1.74 10.18 -8.87
N ILE A 48 -2.41 9.21 -9.48
CA ILE A 48 -3.11 8.10 -8.78
C ILE A 48 -2.31 6.79 -8.88
N GLN A 49 -1.01 6.93 -9.15
CA GLN A 49 -0.08 5.85 -9.41
C GLN A 49 1.04 5.91 -8.38
N HIS A 50 1.50 4.75 -7.93
CA HIS A 50 2.63 4.64 -7.01
C HIS A 50 3.41 3.37 -7.26
N ASP A 51 4.72 3.41 -7.04
CA ASP A 51 5.59 2.26 -7.29
C ASP A 51 5.26 1.09 -6.36
N ALA A 52 5.29 -0.10 -6.94
CA ALA A 52 4.95 -1.34 -6.27
C ALA A 52 5.79 -2.49 -6.81
N PHE A 53 5.89 -3.55 -6.01
CA PHE A 53 6.62 -4.75 -6.37
C PHE A 53 5.71 -5.96 -6.24
N PHE A 54 5.61 -6.76 -7.29
CA PHE A 54 4.81 -7.99 -7.32
C PHE A 54 5.71 -9.22 -7.27
N CYS A 55 5.43 -10.13 -6.32
CA CYS A 55 6.09 -11.43 -6.30
C CYS A 55 5.24 -12.45 -7.08
N PRO A 56 5.73 -13.00 -8.20
CA PRO A 56 4.98 -13.96 -8.99
C PRO A 56 4.76 -15.30 -8.27
N ASP A 57 5.57 -15.66 -7.28
CA ASP A 57 5.43 -16.92 -6.54
C ASP A 57 4.43 -16.81 -5.39
N CYS A 58 4.65 -15.82 -4.51
CA CYS A 58 3.82 -15.59 -3.34
C CYS A 58 2.48 -14.91 -3.63
N LYS A 59 2.31 -14.36 -4.85
CA LYS A 59 1.18 -13.52 -5.28
C LYS A 59 0.93 -12.33 -4.34
N LYS A 60 2.00 -11.77 -3.78
CA LYS A 60 1.97 -10.63 -2.86
C LYS A 60 2.47 -9.39 -3.58
N VAL A 61 1.88 -8.25 -3.23
CA VAL A 61 2.32 -6.92 -3.66
C VAL A 61 2.89 -6.19 -2.45
N ILE A 62 4.04 -5.55 -2.63
CA ILE A 62 4.63 -4.63 -1.66
C ILE A 62 4.55 -3.23 -2.25
N VAL A 63 4.02 -2.30 -1.46
CA VAL A 63 3.93 -0.89 -1.80
C VAL A 63 4.68 -0.13 -0.71
N ASP A 64 5.74 0.57 -1.07
CA ASP A 64 6.38 1.50 -0.13
C ASP A 64 5.52 2.77 -0.07
N VAL A 65 5.13 3.15 1.14
CA VAL A 65 4.20 4.25 1.38
C VAL A 65 4.89 5.42 2.10
N ALA A 66 6.21 5.38 2.28
CA ALA A 66 6.95 6.41 3.00
C ALA A 66 6.65 7.82 2.46
N ASP A 67 6.58 7.98 1.14
CA ASP A 67 6.30 9.27 0.49
C ASP A 67 4.81 9.67 0.53
N LEU A 68 3.92 8.71 0.75
CA LEU A 68 2.47 8.93 0.79
C LEU A 68 1.97 9.24 2.20
N VAL A 69 2.70 8.79 3.20
CA VAL A 69 2.34 8.85 4.60
C VAL A 69 2.97 10.08 5.23
N LYS A 70 2.15 11.01 5.70
CA LYS A 70 2.64 12.17 6.45
C LYS A 70 2.65 11.84 7.94
N ASP A 71 3.67 12.31 8.67
CA ASP A 71 3.89 12.05 10.10
C ASP A 71 2.69 12.40 11.02
N LYS A 72 1.68 13.11 10.51
CA LYS A 72 0.49 13.54 11.26
C LYS A 72 -0.74 12.64 11.12
N ASP A 73 -0.65 11.51 10.40
CA ASP A 73 -1.79 10.64 10.10
C ASP A 73 -1.91 9.38 11.01
N TYR A 74 -1.13 9.29 12.10
CA TYR A 74 -1.18 8.18 13.07
C TYR A 74 -1.21 8.60 14.54
#